data_AF-A0A0D6AUU6-F1
#
_entry.id   AF-A0A0D6AUU6-F1
#
_cell.length_a   1.000
_cell.length_b   1.000
_cell.length_c   1.000
_cell.angle_alpha   90.00
_cell.angle_beta   90.00
_cell.angle_gamma   90.00
#
_symmetry.space_group_name_H-M   'P 1'
#
loop_
_entity.id
_entity.type
_entity.pdbx_description
1 polymer ?
#
loop_
_entity_poly.entity_id
_entity_poly.type
_entity_poly.pdbx_seq_one_letter_code
_entity_poly.pdbx_strand_id
1 'polypeptide(L)'
;MVTLILLLLSIGIIGTIGHYGNLGHSWHLLAGLIIVCFALFSAWSSTQIHPTKPWARILHVRANIALFFALLFVGLTGWGVVQKYL
;
A
#
# COMPACT_ATOMS: atom_id res chain seq x y z
N MET A 1 -6.85 1.00 -8.98
CA MET A 1 -6.34 0.71 -7.62
C MET A 1 -4.88 1.11 -7.45
N VAL A 2 -3.93 0.63 -8.28
CA VAL A 2 -2.51 1.02 -8.17
C VAL A 2 -2.30 2.54 -8.22
N THR A 3 -2.91 3.24 -9.18
CA THR A 3 -2.81 4.71 -9.30
C THR A 3 -3.28 5.44 -8.05
N LEU A 4 -4.37 4.97 -7.43
CA LEU A 4 -4.89 5.54 -6.18
C LEU A 4 -3.90 5.33 -5.03
N ILE A 5 -3.34 4.12 -4.91
CA ILE A 5 -2.33 3.81 -3.87
C ILE A 5 -1.10 4.70 -4.04
N LEU A 6 -0.63 4.91 -5.27
CA LEU A 6 0.51 5.79 -5.55
C LEU A 6 0.19 7.26 -5.25
N LEU A 7 -1.01 7.73 -5.63
CA LEU A 7 -1.46 9.09 -5.31
C LEU A 7 -1.49 9.33 -3.79
N LEU A 8 -2.08 8.40 -3.04
CA LEU A 8 -2.16 8.49 -1.58
C LEU A 8 -0.76 8.43 -0.93
N LEU A 9 0.15 7.60 -1.45
CA LEU A 9 1.55 7.59 -1.03
C LEU A 9 2.21 8.95 -1.28
N SER A 10 2.05 9.54 -2.47
CA SER A 10 2.62 10.85 -2.78
C SER A 10 2.13 11.92 -1.83
N ILE A 11 0.82 11.96 -1.55
CA ILE A 11 0.24 12.90 -0.58
C ILE A 11 0.83 12.65 0.82
N GLY A 12 0.95 11.39 1.25
CA GLY A 12 1.54 11.03 2.53
C GLY A 12 3.01 11.41 2.67
N ILE A 13 3.82 11.21 1.64
CA ILE A 13 5.23 11.61 1.60
C ILE A 13 5.36 13.14 1.68
N ILE A 14 4.55 13.88 0.92
CA ILE A 14 4.52 15.36 0.98
C ILE A 14 4.14 15.83 2.39
N GLY A 15 3.14 15.21 3.00
CA GLY A 15 2.75 15.49 4.39
C GLY A 15 3.85 15.16 5.41
N THR A 16 4.69 14.17 5.11
CA THR A 16 5.82 13.74 5.94
C THR A 16 7.00 14.71 5.84
N ILE A 17 7.30 15.25 4.65
CA ILE A 17 8.39 16.20 4.44
C ILE A 17 8.01 17.63 4.91
N GLY A 18 6.71 17.93 4.97
CA GLY A 18 6.18 19.22 5.39
C GLY A 18 6.23 19.48 6.90
N HIS A 19 5.39 20.40 7.38
CA HIS A 19 5.40 20.95 8.76
C HIS A 19 5.37 19.89 9.88
N TYR A 20 4.94 18.68 9.55
CA TYR A 20 4.80 17.52 10.41
C TYR A 20 5.92 16.47 10.27
N GLY A 21 7.10 16.86 9.75
CA GLY A 21 8.38 16.12 9.66
C GLY A 21 8.57 14.85 10.51
N ASN A 22 8.29 14.96 11.81
CA ASN A 22 8.45 13.85 12.77
C ASN A 22 7.40 12.72 12.65
N LEU A 23 6.32 12.91 11.88
CA LEU A 23 5.30 11.87 11.63
C LEU A 23 5.74 10.81 10.61
N GLY A 24 6.85 11.04 9.90
CA GLY A 24 7.46 10.06 9.00
C GLY A 24 7.97 8.80 9.67
N HIS A 25 8.26 8.86 10.98
CA HIS A 25 8.65 7.69 11.77
C HIS A 25 7.46 6.90 12.33
N SER A 26 6.29 6.98 11.70
CA SER A 26 5.11 6.23 12.13
C SER A 26 5.03 4.87 11.45
N TRP A 27 4.46 3.90 12.17
CA TRP A 27 4.07 2.60 11.60
C TRP A 27 3.18 2.73 10.36
N HIS A 28 2.50 3.87 10.20
CA HIS A 28 1.68 4.15 9.02
C HIS A 28 2.51 4.31 7.74
N LEU A 29 3.66 5.00 7.78
CA LEU A 29 4.52 5.16 6.59
C LEU A 29 5.07 3.81 6.12
N LEU A 30 5.56 3.00 7.06
CA LEU A 30 6.06 1.65 6.75
C LEU A 30 4.94 0.77 6.17
N ALA A 31 3.75 0.79 6.77
CA ALA A 31 2.59 0.06 6.26
C ALA A 31 2.18 0.53 4.85
N GLY A 32 2.21 1.84 4.59
CA GLY A 32 1.94 2.41 3.26
C GLY A 32 2.93 1.95 2.20
N LEU A 33 4.23 1.94 2.52
CA LEU A 33 5.27 1.45 1.60
C LEU A 33 5.11 -0.05 1.28
N ILE A 34 4.77 -0.87 2.29
CA ILE A 34 4.49 -2.30 2.09
C ILE A 34 3.33 -2.47 1.10
N ILE A 35 2.24 -1.71 1.25
CA ILE A 35 1.09 -1.78 0.33
C ILE A 35 1.50 -1.42 -1.09
N VAL A 36 2.33 -0.39 -1.27
CA VAL A 36 2.82 0.01 -2.61
C VAL A 36 3.59 -1.14 -3.26
N CYS A 37 4.50 -1.80 -2.52
CA CYS A 37 5.23 -2.97 -3.01
C CYS A 37 4.29 -4.11 -3.42
N PHE A 38 3.32 -4.46 -2.57
CA PHE A 38 2.35 -5.51 -2.90
C PHE A 38 1.44 -5.13 -4.09
N ALA A 39 1.07 -3.86 -4.24
CA ALA A 39 0.24 -3.37 -5.32
C ALA A 39 0.97 -3.44 -6.67
N LEU A 40 2.24 -3.04 -6.70
CA LEU A 40 3.10 -3.17 -7.88
C LEU A 40 3.37 -4.63 -8.23
N PHE A 41 3.61 -5.47 -7.22
CA PHE A 41 3.80 -6.91 -7.40
C PHE A 41 2.54 -7.59 -7.95
N SER A 42 1.37 -7.25 -7.42
CA SER A 42 0.07 -7.71 -7.92
C SER A 42 -0.15 -7.26 -9.37
N ALA A 43 0.13 -5.99 -9.69
CA ALA A 43 0.03 -5.46 -11.05
C ALA A 43 0.96 -6.20 -12.03
N TRP A 44 2.21 -6.41 -11.64
CA TRP A 44 3.16 -7.18 -12.44
C TRP A 44 2.71 -8.62 -12.64
N SER A 45 2.27 -9.32 -11.59
CA SER A 45 1.77 -10.69 -11.73
C SER A 45 0.55 -10.77 -12.66
N SER A 46 -0.28 -9.73 -12.70
CA SER A 46 -1.41 -9.63 -13.62
C SER A 46 -0.98 -9.59 -15.09
N THR A 47 0.14 -8.92 -15.42
CA THR A 47 0.64 -8.86 -16.81
C THR A 47 1.22 -10.19 -17.28
N GLN A 48 1.49 -11.11 -16.36
CA GLN A 48 2.02 -12.45 -16.65
C GLN A 48 0.94 -13.53 -16.78
N ILE A 49 -0.35 -13.20 -16.57
CA ILE A 49 -1.45 -14.18 -16.64
C ILE A 49 -1.59 -14.69 -18.06
N HIS A 50 -1.35 -15.99 -18.23
CA HIS A 50 -1.44 -16.68 -19.51
C HIS A 50 -1.78 -18.18 -19.28
N PRO A 51 -2.47 -18.87 -20.20
CA PRO A 51 -2.77 -20.30 -20.06
C PRO A 51 -1.55 -21.19 -19.78
N THR A 52 -0.38 -20.83 -20.33
CA THR A 52 0.89 -21.55 -20.11
C THR A 52 1.60 -21.16 -18.80
N LYS A 53 1.08 -20.16 -18.07
CA LYS A 53 1.64 -19.64 -16.81
C LYS A 53 0.56 -19.60 -15.72
N PRO A 54 -0.01 -20.75 -15.29
CA PRO A 54 -1.10 -20.77 -14.30
C PRO A 54 -0.69 -20.18 -12.93
N TRP A 55 0.61 -20.21 -12.61
CA TRP A 55 1.15 -19.63 -11.38
C TRP A 55 0.88 -18.13 -11.26
N ALA A 56 0.84 -17.38 -12.37
CA ALA A 56 0.68 -15.93 -12.36
C ALA A 56 -0.68 -15.53 -11.77
N ARG A 57 -1.74 -16.28 -12.10
CA ARG A 57 -3.07 -16.07 -11.53
C ARG A 57 -3.10 -16.35 -10.03
N ILE A 58 -2.47 -17.45 -9.59
CA ILE A 58 -2.38 -17.79 -8.16
C ILE A 58 -1.63 -16.70 -7.40
N LEU A 59 -0.52 -16.22 -7.95
CA LEU A 59 0.29 -15.17 -7.36
C LEU A 59 -0.48 -13.86 -7.26
N HIS A 60 -1.17 -13.45 -8.33
CA HIS A 60 -2.02 -12.26 -8.34
C HIS A 60 -3.11 -12.33 -7.26
N VAL A 61 -3.82 -13.45 -7.16
CA VAL A 61 -4.89 -13.62 -6.16
C VAL A 61 -4.31 -13.59 -4.74
N ARG A 62 -3.21 -14.29 -4.47
CA ARG A 62 -2.56 -14.27 -3.15
C ARG A 62 -2.06 -12.88 -2.77
N ALA A 63 -1.50 -12.13 -3.73
CA ALA A 63 -1.07 -10.76 -3.51
C ALA A 63 -2.27 -9.84 -3.19
N ASN A 64 -3.42 -10.01 -3.85
CA ASN A 64 -4.63 -9.25 -3.53
C ASN A 64 -5.22 -9.59 -2.16
N ILE A 65 -5.17 -10.85 -1.72
CA ILE A 65 -5.57 -11.24 -0.35
C ILE A 65 -4.64 -10.58 0.67
N ALA A 66 -3.33 -10.61 0.45
CA ALA A 66 -2.37 -9.91 1.31
C ALA A 66 -2.60 -8.38 1.32
N LEU A 67 -2.88 -7.78 0.16
CA LEU A 67 -3.23 -6.36 0.04
C LEU A 67 -4.46 -5.99 0.86
N PHE A 68 -5.48 -6.85 0.90
CA PHE A 68 -6.67 -6.60 1.70
C PHE A 68 -6.34 -6.43 3.19
N PHE A 69 -5.60 -7.38 3.77
CA PHE A 69 -5.17 -7.29 5.17
C PHE A 69 -4.21 -6.12 5.42
N ALA A 70 -3.30 -5.86 4.48
CA ALA A 70 -2.40 -4.71 4.57
C ALA A 70 -3.17 -3.39 4.56
N LEU A 71 -4.21 -3.25 3.72
CA LEU A 71 -5.08 -2.07 3.66
C LEU A 71 -5.87 -1.88 4.96
N LEU A 72 -6.37 -2.95 5.57
CA LEU A 72 -6.99 -2.87 6.91
C LEU A 72 -5.99 -2.35 7.94
N PHE A 73 -4.77 -2.90 7.96
CA PHE A 73 -3.73 -2.49 8.89
C PHE A 73 -3.28 -1.03 8.68
N VAL A 74 -3.10 -0.58 7.44
CA VAL A 74 -2.75 0.83 7.17
C VAL A 74 -3.89 1.77 7.54
N GLY A 75 -5.15 1.34 7.39
CA GLY A 75 -6.31 2.09 7.86
C GLY A 75 -6.30 2.28 9.37
N LEU A 76 -6.01 1.21 10.13
CA LEU A 76 -5.89 1.28 11.59
C LEU A 76 -4.75 2.21 12.05
N THR A 77 -3.56 2.08 11.45
CA THR A 77 -2.42 2.96 11.76
C THR A 77 -2.67 4.40 11.32
N GLY A 78 -3.40 4.60 10.21
CA GLY A 78 -3.78 5.91 9.68
C GLY A 78 -4.78 6.63 10.56
N TRP A 79 -5.74 5.89 11.13
CA TRP A 79 -6.63 6.43 12.16
C TRP A 79 -5.84 7.00 13.33
N GLY A 80 -4.87 6.25 13.86
CA GLY A 80 -3.98 6.71 14.94
C GLY A 80 -3.16 7.96 14.57
N VAL A 81 -2.85 8.17 13.29
CA VAL A 81 -2.21 9.40 12.81
C VAL A 81 -3.21 10.55 12.80
N VAL A 82 -4.43 10.36 12.28
CA VAL A 82 -5.47 11.40 12.22
C VAL A 82 -5.88 11.88 13.61
N GLN A 83 -5.92 10.99 14.60
CA GLN A 83 -6.22 11.35 16.00
C GLN A 83 -5.22 12.35 16.60
N LYS A 84 -4.02 12.53 16.02
CA LYS A 84 -3.07 13.55 16.50
C LYS A 84 -3.44 14.98 16.07
N TYR A 85 -4.43 15.12 15.18
CA TYR A 85 -4.86 16.38 14.58
C TYR A 85 -6.30 16.77 14.93
N LEU A 86 -7.03 15.90 15.63
CA LEU A 86 -8.37 16.16 16.18
C LEU A 86 -8.23 16.54 17.65
#